data_AF-A0A2H6EN61-F1
#
_entry.id   AF-A0A2H6EN61-F1
#
_cell.length_a   1.000
_cell.length_b   1.000
_cell.length_c   1.000
_cell.angle_alpha   90.00
_cell.angle_beta   90.00
_cell.angle_gamma   90.00
#
_symmetry.space_group_name_H-M   'P 1'
#
loop_
_entity.id
_entity.type
_entity.pdbx_description
1 polymer ?
#
loop_
_entity_poly.entity_id
_entity_poly.type
_entity_poly.pdbx_seq_one_letter_code
_entity_poly.pdbx_strand_id
1 'polypeptide(L)'
;MVKHGSKWKVYEVKSSTSISETYLNDISVQYYVISNSGLHISDISIVYINNEYVRHGKLELDQLFNIESLLEFAIEKQEWVSEEVERLKNVVALKEIPNVDIGMQCTDPYQCAFIGYCWNDIPENSVFDISRMHRRKKFELYEQGIVSLEDIPEDYELPASQKLQIDSYINGKTTINEQAIKEFLKTINYPLYYMDFETFQPAIPLFDNSKPYQQIPFQFSLHYQKSKDSTLQHSEFLAEAGQDPRPEFIERLLKDTKEPGDMLVYNKSFEITRLKEIARDFPKYTKEINERILRIKDLMIPFQRKWYYTPEMQGSYSIKYVLPALVPELSYDKLEIKEGGSASMSFEGLFSETDLFKVQETRKNLLEYCKMDTLAMVEILNTLQMFI
;
A
#
# COMPACT_ATOMS: atom_id res chain seq x y z
N MET A 1 -0.94 -21.53 -24.68
CA MET A 1 -0.10 -22.57 -25.33
C MET A 1 0.00 -22.28 -26.82
N VAL A 2 1.17 -22.46 -27.43
CA VAL A 2 1.41 -22.26 -28.87
C VAL A 2 1.86 -23.58 -29.49
N LYS A 3 1.26 -23.99 -30.60
CA LYS A 3 1.56 -25.25 -31.29
C LYS A 3 2.67 -25.06 -32.32
N HIS A 4 3.70 -25.89 -32.25
CA HIS A 4 4.77 -25.97 -33.24
C HIS A 4 4.88 -27.41 -33.76
N GLY A 5 4.29 -27.66 -34.94
CA GLY A 5 4.19 -29.01 -35.50
C GLY A 5 3.33 -29.92 -34.61
N SER A 6 3.91 -31.01 -34.10
CA SER A 6 3.27 -31.93 -33.15
C SER A 6 3.51 -31.60 -31.68
N LYS A 7 4.33 -30.59 -31.37
CA LYS A 7 4.71 -30.21 -30.01
C LYS A 7 4.07 -28.88 -29.60
N TRP A 8 4.03 -28.65 -28.30
CA TRP A 8 3.46 -27.46 -27.69
C TRP A 8 4.48 -26.70 -26.85
N LYS A 9 4.50 -25.38 -27.00
CA LYS A 9 5.14 -24.48 -26.04
C LYS A 9 4.08 -23.91 -25.10
N VAL A 10 4.33 -24.01 -23.80
CA VAL A 10 3.46 -23.48 -22.75
C VAL A 10 4.08 -22.18 -22.25
N TYR A 11 3.28 -21.13 -22.16
CA TYR A 11 3.68 -19.84 -21.61
C TYR A 11 2.69 -19.49 -20.52
N GLU A 12 3.16 -19.44 -19.28
CA GLU A 12 2.39 -18.99 -18.15
C GLU A 12 2.73 -17.53 -17.85
N VAL A 13 1.74 -16.65 -18.01
CA VAL A 13 1.93 -15.21 -17.77
C VAL A 13 1.62 -14.91 -16.31
N LYS A 14 2.56 -14.27 -15.62
CA LYS A 14 2.42 -13.85 -14.22
C LYS A 14 2.46 -12.33 -14.13
N SER A 15 1.49 -11.75 -13.41
CA SER A 15 1.51 -10.33 -13.03
C SER A 15 2.50 -10.12 -11.88
N SER A 16 3.79 -10.21 -12.20
CA SER A 16 4.91 -10.11 -11.26
C SER A 16 6.14 -9.55 -11.97
N THR A 17 7.15 -9.19 -11.19
CA THR A 17 8.48 -8.75 -11.66
C THR A 17 9.56 -9.80 -11.41
N SER A 18 9.21 -10.94 -10.81
CA SER A 18 10.11 -12.06 -10.54
C SER A 18 9.35 -13.38 -10.43
N ILE A 19 10.09 -14.49 -10.53
CA ILE A 19 9.58 -15.84 -10.31
C ILE A 19 9.54 -16.13 -8.81
N SER A 20 8.40 -16.61 -8.32
CA SER A 20 8.20 -17.04 -6.93
C SER A 20 8.09 -18.56 -6.83
N GLU A 21 8.24 -19.12 -5.63
CA GLU A 21 8.05 -20.54 -5.37
C GLU A 21 6.65 -21.03 -5.76
N THR A 22 5.61 -20.22 -5.55
CA THR A 22 4.24 -20.56 -6.00
C THR A 22 4.18 -20.79 -7.51
N TYR A 23 4.90 -20.00 -8.30
CA TYR A 23 4.89 -20.14 -9.75
C TYR A 23 5.68 -21.35 -10.22
N LEU A 24 6.73 -21.72 -9.48
CA LEU A 24 7.46 -22.97 -9.71
C LEU A 24 6.56 -24.19 -9.48
N ASN A 25 5.77 -24.17 -8.41
CA ASN A 25 4.79 -25.22 -8.14
C ASN A 25 3.69 -25.27 -9.22
N ASP A 26 3.15 -24.11 -9.62
CA ASP A 26 2.14 -24.01 -10.68
C ASP A 26 2.61 -24.64 -12.00
N ILE A 27 3.83 -24.30 -12.45
CA ILE A 27 4.40 -24.88 -13.67
C ILE A 27 4.60 -26.38 -13.55
N SER A 28 5.03 -26.85 -12.39
CA SER A 28 5.28 -28.28 -12.16
C SER A 28 3.98 -29.09 -12.30
N VAL A 29 2.89 -28.57 -11.72
CA VAL A 29 1.54 -29.15 -11.83
C VAL A 29 0.99 -29.02 -13.24
N GLN A 30 1.15 -27.88 -13.91
CA GLN A 30 0.70 -27.70 -15.29
C GLN A 30 1.40 -28.66 -16.24
N TYR A 31 2.73 -28.83 -16.10
CA TYR A 31 3.48 -29.81 -16.86
C TYR A 31 2.94 -31.22 -16.64
N TYR A 32 2.70 -31.60 -15.38
CA TYR A 32 2.13 -32.90 -15.03
C TYR A 32 0.78 -33.14 -15.73
N VAL A 33 -0.15 -32.19 -15.62
CA VAL A 33 -1.49 -32.33 -16.23
C VAL A 33 -1.41 -32.38 -17.76
N ILE A 34 -0.67 -31.47 -18.38
CA ILE A 34 -0.61 -31.36 -19.84
C ILE A 34 0.09 -32.59 -20.44
N SER A 35 1.21 -33.03 -19.87
CA SER A 35 1.94 -34.20 -20.36
C SER A 35 1.10 -35.49 -20.25
N ASN A 36 0.37 -35.66 -19.15
CA ASN A 36 -0.52 -36.81 -18.94
C ASN A 36 -1.83 -36.74 -19.74
N SER A 37 -2.15 -35.61 -20.38
CA SER A 37 -3.28 -35.47 -21.30
C SER A 37 -3.00 -35.98 -22.73
N GLY A 38 -1.79 -36.49 -22.99
CA GLY A 38 -1.35 -36.96 -24.31
C GLY A 38 -0.75 -35.86 -25.19
N LEU A 39 -0.49 -34.67 -24.65
CA LEU A 39 0.17 -33.58 -25.37
C LEU A 39 1.68 -33.59 -25.14
N HIS A 40 2.45 -33.47 -26.23
CA HIS A 40 3.90 -33.36 -26.15
C HIS A 40 4.33 -31.91 -25.95
N ILE A 41 4.89 -31.61 -24.78
CA ILE A 41 5.43 -30.29 -24.45
C ILE A 41 6.88 -30.22 -24.94
N SER A 42 7.20 -29.24 -25.79
CA SER A 42 8.58 -28.92 -26.19
C SER A 42 9.26 -27.93 -25.26
N ASP A 43 8.47 -27.10 -24.58
CA ASP A 43 8.96 -26.08 -23.66
C ASP A 43 7.80 -25.61 -22.75
N ILE A 44 8.12 -25.22 -21.53
CA ILE A 44 7.19 -24.56 -20.60
C ILE A 44 7.95 -23.40 -19.94
N SER A 45 7.38 -22.19 -20.02
CA SER A 45 8.07 -20.97 -19.62
C SER A 45 7.17 -20.07 -18.77
N ILE A 46 7.77 -19.30 -17.87
CA ILE A 46 7.10 -18.18 -17.20
C ILE A 46 7.40 -16.90 -17.97
N VAL A 47 6.36 -16.11 -18.20
CA VAL A 47 6.46 -14.75 -18.71
C VAL A 47 6.11 -13.77 -17.59
N TYR A 48 7.00 -12.83 -17.29
CA TYR A 48 6.79 -11.82 -16.26
C TYR A 48 7.42 -10.48 -16.67
N ILE A 49 7.08 -9.40 -15.98
CA ILE A 49 7.47 -8.05 -16.39
C ILE A 49 8.92 -7.74 -15.97
N ASN A 50 9.68 -7.14 -16.88
CA ASN A 50 10.97 -6.53 -16.58
C ASN A 50 10.76 -5.13 -15.98
N ASN A 51 10.88 -4.99 -14.66
CA ASN A 51 10.68 -3.72 -13.96
C ASN A 51 11.80 -2.68 -14.14
N GLU A 52 12.88 -3.04 -14.85
CA GLU A 52 13.95 -2.14 -15.24
C GLU A 52 13.79 -1.60 -16.67
N TYR A 53 12.78 -2.07 -17.41
CA TYR A 53 12.44 -1.51 -18.72
C TYR A 53 11.98 -0.05 -18.57
N VAL A 54 12.56 0.84 -19.38
CA VAL A 54 12.16 2.25 -19.46
C VAL A 54 11.61 2.51 -20.85
N ARG A 55 10.40 3.05 -20.93
CA ARG A 55 9.75 3.35 -22.21
C ARG A 55 10.38 4.58 -22.88
N HIS A 56 10.74 4.42 -24.16
CA HIS A 56 11.11 5.49 -25.06
C HIS A 56 10.38 5.34 -26.40
N GLY A 57 9.28 6.06 -26.58
CA GLY A 57 8.43 5.99 -27.76
C GLY A 57 7.51 4.76 -27.78
N LYS A 58 7.69 3.90 -28.77
CA LYS A 58 6.89 2.67 -28.93
C LYS A 58 7.35 1.62 -27.92
N LEU A 59 6.42 0.78 -27.45
CA LEU A 59 6.75 -0.33 -26.55
C LEU A 59 7.61 -1.37 -27.26
N GLU A 60 8.70 -1.76 -26.61
CA GLU A 60 9.61 -2.82 -27.05
C GLU A 60 9.30 -4.10 -26.26
N LEU A 61 8.39 -4.92 -26.79
CA LEU A 61 7.81 -6.05 -26.06
C LEU A 61 8.87 -7.09 -25.65
N ASP A 62 9.89 -7.29 -26.47
CA ASP A 62 11.00 -8.22 -26.19
C ASP A 62 11.90 -7.75 -25.03
N GLN A 63 11.85 -6.45 -24.67
CA GLN A 63 12.55 -5.90 -23.52
C GLN A 63 11.64 -5.74 -22.29
N LEU A 64 10.34 -5.55 -22.52
CA LEU A 64 9.34 -5.37 -21.46
C LEU A 64 9.05 -6.66 -20.70
N PHE A 65 9.14 -7.82 -21.35
CA PHE A 65 8.86 -9.11 -20.75
C PHE A 65 10.12 -9.98 -20.64
N ASN A 66 10.32 -10.56 -19.47
CA ASN A 66 11.20 -11.69 -19.28
C ASN A 66 10.45 -12.98 -19.64
N ILE A 67 11.11 -13.87 -20.38
CA ILE A 67 10.59 -15.19 -20.73
C ILE A 67 11.63 -16.22 -20.31
N GLU A 68 11.35 -16.96 -19.25
CA GLU A 68 12.27 -17.97 -18.71
C GLU A 68 11.69 -19.37 -18.92
N SER A 69 12.43 -20.22 -19.65
CA SER A 69 12.11 -21.64 -19.76
C SER A 69 12.41 -22.34 -18.44
N LEU A 70 11.43 -23.10 -17.95
CA LEU A 70 11.51 -23.91 -16.73
C LEU A 70 11.20 -25.38 -17.02
N LEU A 71 11.50 -25.84 -18.24
CA LEU A 71 11.22 -27.22 -18.65
C LEU A 71 11.95 -28.25 -17.78
N GLU A 72 13.27 -28.11 -17.61
CA GLU A 72 14.06 -29.05 -16.81
C GLU A 72 13.60 -29.07 -15.35
N PHE A 73 13.36 -27.89 -14.77
CA PHE A 73 12.81 -27.77 -13.43
C PHE A 73 11.45 -28.50 -13.29
N ALA A 74 10.55 -28.30 -14.25
CA ALA A 74 9.24 -28.96 -14.22
C ALA A 74 9.38 -30.48 -14.30
N ILE A 75 10.29 -31.00 -15.13
CA ILE A 75 10.58 -32.44 -15.25
C ILE A 75 11.11 -33.01 -13.93
N GLU A 76 12.06 -32.32 -13.28
CA GLU A 76 12.65 -32.75 -12.01
C GLU A 76 11.61 -32.80 -10.87
N LYS A 77 10.55 -31.99 -10.95
CA LYS A 77 9.51 -31.92 -9.91
C LYS A 77 8.39 -32.96 -10.04
N GLN A 78 8.40 -33.81 -11.06
CA GLN A 78 7.25 -34.70 -11.33
C GLN A 78 7.00 -35.75 -10.24
N GLU A 79 8.04 -36.24 -9.56
CA GLU A 79 7.89 -37.16 -8.42
C GLU A 79 7.12 -36.48 -7.28
N TRP A 80 7.59 -35.30 -6.86
CA TRP A 80 6.93 -34.48 -5.85
C TRP A 80 5.47 -34.14 -6.21
N VAL A 81 5.20 -33.75 -7.47
CA VAL A 81 3.82 -33.46 -7.91
C VAL A 81 2.93 -34.68 -7.78
N SER A 82 3.41 -35.86 -8.17
CA SER A 82 2.63 -37.09 -8.09
C SER A 82 2.27 -37.44 -6.65
N GLU A 83 3.25 -37.37 -5.73
CA GLU A 83 3.04 -37.61 -4.30
C GLU A 83 2.04 -36.62 -3.70
N GLU A 84 2.17 -35.33 -4.04
CA GLU A 84 1.30 -34.28 -3.50
C GLU A 84 -0.14 -34.40 -4.02
N VAL A 85 -0.32 -34.77 -5.29
CA VAL A 85 -1.65 -35.04 -5.87
C VAL A 85 -2.33 -36.21 -5.16
N GLU A 86 -1.60 -37.31 -4.89
CA GLU A 86 -2.16 -38.43 -4.12
C GLU A 86 -2.51 -38.02 -2.69
N ARG A 87 -1.60 -37.30 -2.01
CA ARG A 87 -1.84 -36.78 -0.66
C ARG A 87 -3.11 -35.93 -0.60
N LEU A 88 -3.26 -34.97 -1.52
CA LEU A 88 -4.42 -34.07 -1.56
C LEU A 88 -5.72 -34.81 -1.88
N LYS A 89 -5.70 -35.81 -2.78
CA LYS A 89 -6.87 -36.67 -3.03
C LYS A 89 -7.29 -37.43 -1.76
N ASN A 90 -6.33 -37.92 -0.99
CA ASN A 90 -6.61 -38.60 0.28
C ASN A 90 -7.24 -37.65 1.31
N VAL A 91 -6.80 -36.39 1.36
CA VAL A 91 -7.40 -35.35 2.22
C VAL A 91 -8.85 -35.07 1.80
N VAL A 92 -9.12 -34.91 0.50
CA VAL A 92 -10.47 -34.66 -0.01
C VAL A 92 -11.42 -35.84 0.25
N ALA A 93 -10.90 -37.05 0.34
CA ALA A 93 -11.68 -38.26 0.63
C ALA A 93 -12.06 -38.43 2.11
N LEU A 94 -11.55 -37.58 3.01
CA LEU A 94 -11.90 -37.62 4.43
C LEU A 94 -13.38 -37.29 4.64
N LYS A 95 -14.02 -38.00 5.58
CA LYS A 95 -15.43 -37.77 5.95
C LYS A 95 -15.62 -36.58 6.89
N GLU A 96 -14.55 -36.21 7.58
CA GLU A 96 -14.53 -35.15 8.58
C GLU A 96 -13.44 -34.15 8.21
N ILE A 97 -13.64 -32.91 8.65
CA ILE A 97 -12.66 -31.84 8.46
C ILE A 97 -11.33 -32.25 9.11
N PRO A 98 -10.18 -32.03 8.46
CA PRO A 98 -8.88 -32.26 9.09
C PRO A 98 -8.76 -31.49 10.41
N ASN A 99 -8.22 -32.13 11.44
CA ASN A 99 -7.92 -31.50 12.71
C ASN A 99 -6.66 -30.62 12.58
N VAL A 100 -6.83 -29.42 12.03
CA VAL A 100 -5.77 -28.43 11.79
C VAL A 100 -6.24 -27.09 12.33
N ASP A 101 -5.45 -26.53 13.25
CA ASP A 101 -5.73 -25.22 13.84
C ASP A 101 -5.32 -24.06 12.89
N ILE A 102 -5.66 -22.83 13.25
CA ILE A 102 -5.17 -21.64 12.54
C ILE A 102 -3.65 -21.53 12.63
N GLY A 103 -3.04 -20.96 11.59
CA GLY A 103 -1.59 -20.87 11.49
C GLY A 103 -1.13 -20.03 10.31
N MET A 104 0.16 -20.09 10.00
CA MET A 104 0.76 -19.36 8.88
C MET A 104 0.05 -19.65 7.55
N GLN A 105 -0.42 -20.89 7.35
CA GLN A 105 -1.18 -21.34 6.18
C GLN A 105 -2.48 -20.56 5.94
N CYS A 106 -3.00 -19.84 6.94
CA CYS A 106 -4.22 -19.03 6.77
C CYS A 106 -4.00 -17.84 5.83
N THR A 107 -2.75 -17.44 5.59
CA THR A 107 -2.43 -16.19 4.89
C THR A 107 -1.20 -16.25 3.98
N ASP A 108 -0.48 -17.37 4.00
CA ASP A 108 0.74 -17.59 3.23
C ASP A 108 0.59 -18.89 2.41
N PRO A 109 0.85 -18.87 1.09
CA PRO A 109 1.20 -17.70 0.27
C PRO A 109 0.02 -16.80 -0.09
N TYR A 110 -1.21 -17.26 0.13
CA TYR A 110 -2.45 -16.54 -0.14
C TYR A 110 -3.42 -16.66 1.02
N GLN A 111 -4.44 -15.79 1.06
CA GLN A 111 -5.51 -15.89 2.04
C GLN A 111 -6.28 -17.19 1.88
N CYS A 112 -6.38 -17.97 2.97
CA CYS A 112 -7.14 -19.21 3.00
C CYS A 112 -8.64 -18.93 2.83
N ALA A 113 -9.29 -19.68 1.93
CA ALA A 113 -10.73 -19.55 1.68
C ALA A 113 -11.61 -19.88 2.91
N PHE A 114 -11.08 -20.61 3.89
CA PHE A 114 -11.78 -20.99 5.11
C PHE A 114 -11.45 -20.09 6.30
N ILE A 115 -10.71 -18.99 6.09
CA ILE A 115 -10.28 -18.11 7.20
C ILE A 115 -11.47 -17.62 8.04
N GLY A 116 -12.58 -17.23 7.41
CA GLY A 116 -13.79 -16.79 8.13
C GLY A 116 -14.53 -17.90 8.88
N TYR A 117 -14.19 -19.17 8.64
CA TYR A 117 -14.71 -20.29 9.45
C TYR A 117 -13.77 -20.60 10.62
N CYS A 118 -12.47 -20.76 10.33
CA CYS A 118 -11.47 -21.17 11.33
C CYS A 118 -11.16 -20.08 12.36
N TRP A 119 -11.37 -18.81 12.03
CA TRP A 119 -11.06 -17.67 12.92
C TRP A 119 -12.25 -17.20 13.77
N ASN A 120 -13.38 -17.91 13.74
CA ASN A 120 -14.60 -17.46 14.45
C ASN A 120 -14.44 -17.33 15.96
N ASP A 121 -13.53 -18.09 16.55
CA ASP A 121 -13.26 -18.06 18.00
C ASP A 121 -12.19 -17.04 18.39
N ILE A 122 -11.63 -16.29 17.43
CA ILE A 122 -10.64 -15.24 17.69
C ILE A 122 -11.37 -13.93 17.98
N PRO A 123 -11.22 -13.36 19.20
CA PRO A 123 -11.89 -12.13 19.58
C PRO A 123 -11.28 -10.92 18.86
N GLU A 124 -12.01 -9.80 18.87
CA GLU A 124 -11.43 -8.49 18.59
C GLU A 124 -10.40 -8.13 19.65
N ASN A 125 -9.33 -7.39 19.28
CA ASN A 125 -8.20 -7.09 20.16
C ASN A 125 -7.51 -8.36 20.66
N SER A 126 -7.21 -9.23 19.71
CA SER A 126 -6.42 -10.43 19.92
C SER A 126 -4.91 -10.14 19.85
N VAL A 127 -4.09 -11.14 20.15
CA VAL A 127 -2.64 -11.10 19.86
C VAL A 127 -2.34 -10.81 18.39
N PHE A 128 -3.30 -11.08 17.49
CA PHE A 128 -3.17 -10.79 16.08
C PHE A 128 -3.30 -9.29 15.75
N ASP A 129 -3.75 -8.46 16.68
CA ASP A 129 -3.90 -7.01 16.55
C ASP A 129 -2.69 -6.21 17.08
N ILE A 130 -1.69 -6.88 17.66
CA ILE A 130 -0.46 -6.22 18.12
C ILE A 130 0.28 -5.61 16.93
N SER A 131 0.50 -4.31 16.98
CA SER A 131 1.04 -3.57 15.83
C SER A 131 2.54 -3.87 15.65
N ARG A 132 2.95 -4.00 14.38
CA ARG A 132 4.34 -4.27 13.97
C ARG A 132 4.98 -5.51 14.62
N MET A 133 4.19 -6.46 15.10
CA MET A 133 4.69 -7.76 15.52
C MET A 133 4.68 -8.72 14.33
N HIS A 134 5.78 -9.46 14.14
CA HIS A 134 5.86 -10.47 13.09
C HIS A 134 4.77 -11.53 13.25
N ARG A 135 4.13 -11.91 12.14
CA ARG A 135 3.02 -12.87 12.14
C ARG A 135 3.37 -14.20 12.81
N ARG A 136 4.58 -14.72 12.59
CA ARG A 136 5.08 -15.92 13.28
C ARG A 136 5.04 -15.80 14.79
N LYS A 137 5.47 -14.65 15.33
CA LYS A 137 5.44 -14.37 16.77
C LYS A 137 4.02 -14.30 17.32
N LYS A 138 3.06 -13.80 16.55
CA LYS A 138 1.64 -13.78 16.90
C LYS A 138 1.07 -15.20 17.04
N PHE A 139 1.40 -16.08 16.10
CA PHE A 139 1.03 -17.51 16.20
C PHE A 139 1.75 -18.23 17.34
N GLU A 140 3.03 -17.93 17.60
CA GLU A 140 3.73 -18.49 18.77
C GLU A 140 3.04 -18.13 20.10
N LEU A 141 2.50 -16.91 20.23
CA LEU A 141 1.70 -16.50 21.39
C LEU A 141 0.38 -17.26 21.45
N TYR A 142 -0.32 -17.35 20.31
CA TYR A 142 -1.57 -18.08 20.20
C TYR A 142 -1.42 -19.57 20.59
N GLU A 143 -0.37 -20.23 20.11
CA GLU A 143 -0.03 -21.62 20.44
C GLU A 143 0.28 -21.83 21.94
N GLN A 144 0.64 -20.76 22.66
CA GLN A 144 0.82 -20.76 24.12
C GLN A 144 -0.49 -20.53 24.89
N GLY A 145 -1.62 -20.41 24.19
CA GLY A 145 -2.92 -20.10 24.78
C GLY A 145 -3.16 -18.61 25.03
N ILE A 146 -2.30 -17.72 24.53
CA ILE A 146 -2.46 -16.27 24.64
C ILE A 146 -3.26 -15.80 23.42
N VAL A 147 -4.55 -15.55 23.61
CA VAL A 147 -5.48 -15.27 22.51
C VAL A 147 -5.83 -13.79 22.45
N SER A 148 -6.21 -13.21 23.58
CA SER A 148 -6.53 -11.78 23.75
C SER A 148 -5.29 -10.95 24.12
N LEU A 149 -5.38 -9.63 24.00
CA LEU A 149 -4.31 -8.75 24.50
C LEU A 149 -4.18 -8.80 26.04
N GLU A 150 -5.27 -9.10 26.74
CA GLU A 150 -5.34 -9.27 28.19
C GLU A 150 -4.63 -10.53 28.68
N ASP A 151 -4.54 -11.57 27.83
CA ASP A 151 -3.86 -12.82 28.18
C ASP A 151 -2.33 -12.65 28.22
N ILE A 152 -1.79 -11.52 27.72
CA ILE A 152 -0.36 -11.26 27.68
C ILE A 152 0.16 -11.05 29.11
N PRO A 153 1.10 -11.87 29.61
CA PRO A 153 1.64 -11.70 30.94
C PRO A 153 2.33 -10.34 31.12
N GLU A 154 2.20 -9.71 32.29
CA GLU A 154 2.79 -8.39 32.57
C GLU A 154 4.33 -8.36 32.43
N ASP A 155 4.97 -9.50 32.70
CA ASP A 155 6.41 -9.74 32.61
C ASP A 155 6.87 -10.17 31.21
N TYR A 156 5.95 -10.35 30.26
CA TYR A 156 6.29 -10.69 28.88
C TYR A 156 7.03 -9.53 28.20
N GLU A 157 8.24 -9.81 27.70
CA GLU A 157 9.09 -8.78 27.12
C GLU A 157 8.57 -8.33 25.75
N LEU A 158 8.09 -7.07 25.70
CA LEU A 158 7.69 -6.40 24.48
C LEU A 158 8.45 -5.09 24.28
N PRO A 159 8.71 -4.69 23.02
CA PRO A 159 9.08 -3.33 22.69
C PRO A 159 8.14 -2.33 23.36
N ALA A 160 8.70 -1.23 23.88
CA ALA A 160 7.95 -0.19 24.60
C ALA A 160 6.73 0.33 23.82
N SER A 161 6.80 0.37 22.49
CA SER A 161 5.67 0.74 21.64
C SER A 161 4.51 -0.26 21.73
N GLN A 162 4.78 -1.57 21.71
CA GLN A 162 3.75 -2.61 21.80
C GLN A 162 3.18 -2.68 23.22
N LYS A 163 4.05 -2.56 24.24
CA LYS A 163 3.60 -2.44 25.63
C LYS A 163 2.66 -1.25 25.83
N LEU A 164 2.99 -0.07 25.28
CA LEU A 164 2.09 1.08 25.35
C LEU A 164 0.74 0.84 24.65
N GLN A 165 0.71 0.09 23.54
CA GLN A 165 -0.55 -0.27 22.87
C GLN A 165 -1.44 -1.10 23.80
N ILE A 166 -0.86 -2.14 24.39
CA ILE A 166 -1.57 -3.07 25.28
C ILE A 166 -2.02 -2.34 26.56
N ASP A 167 -1.11 -1.62 27.23
CA ASP A 167 -1.41 -0.88 28.45
C ASP A 167 -2.51 0.17 28.22
N SER A 168 -2.46 0.87 27.08
CA SER A 168 -3.47 1.88 26.72
C SER A 168 -4.83 1.22 26.49
N TYR A 169 -4.87 0.08 25.79
CA TYR A 169 -6.08 -0.70 25.56
C TYR A 169 -6.70 -1.19 26.88
N ILE A 170 -5.93 -1.92 27.70
CA ILE A 170 -6.38 -2.50 28.97
C ILE A 170 -6.90 -1.43 29.93
N ASN A 171 -6.21 -0.29 30.02
CA ASN A 171 -6.53 0.76 30.98
C ASN A 171 -7.43 1.87 30.42
N GLY A 172 -7.78 1.84 29.13
CA GLY A 172 -8.49 2.92 28.45
C GLY A 172 -7.77 4.28 28.54
N LYS A 173 -6.43 4.30 28.55
CA LYS A 173 -5.65 5.49 28.91
C LYS A 173 -4.95 6.13 27.71
N THR A 174 -5.24 7.40 27.47
CA THR A 174 -4.47 8.27 26.56
C THR A 174 -3.13 8.67 27.20
N THR A 175 -2.06 8.58 26.42
CA THR A 175 -0.70 8.98 26.81
C THR A 175 -0.25 10.20 26.00
N ILE A 176 0.16 11.25 26.72
CA ILE A 176 0.56 12.52 26.12
C ILE A 176 1.90 12.98 26.72
N ASN A 177 2.88 13.18 25.86
CA ASN A 177 4.15 13.83 26.16
C ASN A 177 4.10 15.28 25.65
N GLU A 178 3.52 16.16 26.46
CA GLU A 178 3.32 17.56 26.10
C GLU A 178 4.64 18.27 25.75
N GLN A 179 5.72 17.99 26.49
CA GLN A 179 6.99 18.66 26.25
C GLN A 179 7.54 18.32 24.86
N ALA A 180 7.49 17.05 24.46
CA ALA A 180 7.93 16.63 23.13
C ALA A 180 7.05 17.25 22.02
N ILE A 181 5.74 17.32 22.24
CA ILE A 181 4.79 17.96 21.30
C ILE A 181 5.09 19.46 21.19
N LYS A 182 5.29 20.17 22.30
CA LYS A 182 5.67 21.59 22.34
C LYS A 182 6.96 21.85 21.56
N GLU A 183 8.00 21.04 21.77
CA GLU A 183 9.26 21.15 21.03
C GLU A 183 9.09 20.87 19.53
N PHE A 184 8.27 19.89 19.16
CA PHE A 184 7.94 19.62 17.76
C PHE A 184 7.21 20.80 17.11
N LEU A 185 6.20 21.36 17.77
CA LEU A 185 5.42 22.49 17.25
C LEU A 185 6.27 23.75 17.05
N LYS A 186 7.29 24.00 17.88
CA LYS A 186 8.25 25.10 17.66
C LYS A 186 9.02 24.98 16.33
N THR A 187 9.12 23.77 15.78
CA THR A 187 9.75 23.57 14.48
C THR A 187 8.84 23.97 13.32
N ILE A 188 7.54 24.16 13.53
CA ILE A 188 6.54 24.47 12.49
C ILE A 188 6.30 25.99 12.45
N ASN A 189 6.47 26.60 11.29
CA ASN A 189 6.41 28.05 11.11
C ASN A 189 5.43 28.41 10.00
N TYR A 190 4.48 29.29 10.33
CA TYR A 190 3.61 29.90 9.35
C TYR A 190 4.40 30.82 8.40
N PRO A 191 3.96 30.98 7.14
CA PRO A 191 2.78 30.37 6.54
C PRO A 191 2.95 28.86 6.30
N LEU A 192 1.85 28.11 6.33
CA LEU A 192 1.82 26.66 6.18
C LEU A 192 1.13 26.25 4.88
N TYR A 193 1.69 25.23 4.26
CA TYR A 193 1.06 24.43 3.23
C TYR A 193 0.79 23.04 3.81
N TYR A 194 -0.43 22.55 3.72
CA TYR A 194 -0.79 21.16 4.00
C TYR A 194 -0.96 20.49 2.65
N MET A 195 -0.16 19.46 2.38
CA MET A 195 -0.01 18.90 1.04
C MET A 195 -0.12 17.38 1.08
N ASP A 196 -0.83 16.84 0.09
CA ASP A 196 -1.00 15.40 -0.11
C ASP A 196 -1.00 15.08 -1.62
N PHE A 197 -0.40 13.95 -2.00
CA PHE A 197 -0.25 13.52 -3.39
C PHE A 197 -0.90 12.16 -3.63
N GLU A 198 -1.60 12.05 -4.75
CA GLU A 198 -2.11 10.78 -5.25
C GLU A 198 -1.35 10.34 -6.51
N THR A 199 -0.99 9.06 -6.52
CA THR A 199 -0.21 8.43 -7.60
C THR A 199 -0.89 7.16 -8.10
N PHE A 200 -0.60 6.78 -9.35
CA PHE A 200 -0.98 5.47 -9.90
C PHE A 200 0.26 4.78 -10.47
N GLN A 201 0.22 3.46 -10.63
CA GLN A 201 1.41 2.65 -10.96
C GLN A 201 1.10 1.58 -12.02
N PRO A 202 0.99 1.97 -13.30
CA PRO A 202 0.60 1.05 -14.36
C PRO A 202 1.68 -0.03 -14.56
N ALA A 203 1.24 -1.28 -14.75
CA ALA A 203 2.14 -2.40 -15.01
C ALA A 203 2.88 -2.25 -16.35
N ILE A 204 2.21 -1.67 -17.35
CA ILE A 204 2.81 -1.31 -18.65
C ILE A 204 3.06 0.19 -18.64
N PRO A 205 4.31 0.67 -18.83
CA PRO A 205 4.61 2.10 -18.76
C PRO A 205 3.85 2.88 -19.83
N LEU A 206 3.04 3.84 -19.39
CA LEU A 206 2.15 4.62 -20.27
C LEU A 206 2.85 5.80 -20.96
N PHE A 207 3.94 6.30 -20.38
CA PHE A 207 4.60 7.52 -20.82
C PHE A 207 6.10 7.33 -21.02
N ASP A 208 6.72 8.23 -21.78
CA ASP A 208 8.16 8.23 -21.95
C ASP A 208 8.87 8.48 -20.61
N ASN A 209 10.02 7.83 -20.45
CA ASN A 209 10.83 7.86 -19.22
C ASN A 209 10.07 7.32 -17.99
N SER A 210 9.05 6.49 -18.19
CA SER A 210 8.41 5.73 -17.12
C SER A 210 8.77 4.23 -17.22
N LYS A 211 8.77 3.55 -16.07
CA LYS A 211 9.00 2.10 -15.97
C LYS A 211 7.78 1.37 -15.39
N PRO A 212 7.65 0.04 -15.60
CA PRO A 212 6.61 -0.76 -14.96
C PRO A 212 6.49 -0.51 -13.46
N TYR A 213 5.25 -0.36 -12.99
CA TYR A 213 4.91 -0.11 -11.58
C TYR A 213 5.59 1.14 -10.98
N GLN A 214 6.08 2.06 -11.82
CA GLN A 214 6.51 3.37 -11.34
C GLN A 214 5.31 4.14 -10.83
N GLN A 215 5.46 4.79 -9.68
CA GLN A 215 4.45 5.69 -9.14
C GLN A 215 4.46 7.01 -9.93
N ILE A 216 3.31 7.35 -10.50
CA ILE A 216 3.12 8.53 -11.35
C ILE A 216 2.13 9.46 -10.65
N PRO A 217 2.56 10.64 -10.18
CA PRO A 217 1.66 11.62 -9.58
C PRO A 217 0.62 12.13 -10.58
N PHE A 218 -0.65 12.06 -10.20
CA PHE A 218 -1.76 12.51 -11.03
C PHE A 218 -2.65 13.53 -10.34
N GLN A 219 -2.57 13.64 -9.02
CA GLN A 219 -3.38 14.57 -8.25
C GLN A 219 -2.64 15.07 -7.02
N PHE A 220 -2.92 16.30 -6.62
CA PHE A 220 -2.56 16.79 -5.30
C PHE A 220 -3.66 17.67 -4.71
N SER A 221 -3.69 17.70 -3.39
CA SER A 221 -4.45 18.67 -2.61
C SER A 221 -3.50 19.60 -1.86
N LEU A 222 -3.91 20.86 -1.70
CA LEU A 222 -3.14 21.88 -1.00
C LEU A 222 -4.06 22.80 -0.21
N HIS A 223 -3.92 22.81 1.12
CA HIS A 223 -4.44 23.91 1.92
C HIS A 223 -3.31 24.87 2.29
N TYR A 224 -3.52 26.17 2.12
CA TYR A 224 -2.58 27.23 2.49
C TYR A 224 -3.15 28.07 3.62
N GLN A 225 -2.33 28.34 4.63
CA GLN A 225 -2.69 29.13 5.79
C GLN A 225 -1.58 30.12 6.14
N LYS A 226 -1.87 31.42 6.06
CA LYS A 226 -0.87 32.48 6.25
C LYS A 226 -0.41 32.63 7.70
N SER A 227 -1.34 32.45 8.64
CA SER A 227 -1.14 32.47 10.09
C SER A 227 -2.22 31.62 10.76
N LYS A 228 -2.06 31.27 12.04
CA LYS A 228 -3.03 30.46 12.81
C LYS A 228 -4.48 30.94 12.66
N ASP A 229 -4.69 32.25 12.71
CA ASP A 229 -6.04 32.85 12.64
C ASP A 229 -6.47 33.26 11.21
N SER A 230 -5.63 33.00 10.20
CA SER A 230 -5.97 33.35 8.81
C SER A 230 -6.93 32.32 8.20
N THR A 231 -7.77 32.79 7.27
CA THR A 231 -8.64 31.92 6.48
C THR A 231 -7.83 30.89 5.70
N LEU A 232 -8.25 29.63 5.81
CA LEU A 232 -7.69 28.52 5.06
C LEU A 232 -8.06 28.65 3.58
N GLN A 233 -7.06 28.65 2.71
CA GLN A 233 -7.23 28.69 1.25
C GLN A 233 -7.00 27.30 0.69
N HIS A 234 -7.87 26.83 -0.19
CA HIS A 234 -7.74 25.52 -0.83
C HIS A 234 -7.40 25.66 -2.30
N SER A 235 -6.43 24.88 -2.76
CA SER A 235 -6.16 24.65 -4.17
C SER A 235 -5.89 23.16 -4.42
N GLU A 236 -6.17 22.70 -5.63
CA GLU A 236 -6.06 21.30 -6.00
C GLU A 236 -5.71 21.16 -7.47
N PHE A 237 -5.20 19.98 -7.81
CA PHE A 237 -4.92 19.55 -9.17
C PHE A 237 -5.37 18.09 -9.33
N LEU A 238 -6.05 17.79 -10.41
CA LEU A 238 -6.39 16.44 -10.83
C LEU A 238 -6.23 16.35 -12.35
N ALA A 239 -5.27 15.54 -12.79
CA ALA A 239 -4.96 15.37 -14.20
C ALA A 239 -6.16 14.85 -15.01
N GLU A 240 -6.18 15.17 -16.29
CA GLU A 240 -7.08 14.51 -17.24
C GLU A 240 -6.52 13.14 -17.65
N ALA A 241 -7.39 12.14 -17.73
CA ALA A 241 -6.99 10.81 -18.17
C ALA A 241 -6.58 10.82 -19.65
N GLY A 242 -5.60 9.98 -20.02
CA GLY A 242 -5.12 9.84 -21.40
C GLY A 242 -3.92 10.71 -21.78
N GLN A 243 -3.43 11.59 -20.89
CA GLN A 243 -2.19 12.36 -21.08
C GLN A 243 -1.18 12.06 -19.97
N ASP A 244 0.10 12.36 -20.19
CA ASP A 244 1.11 12.30 -19.13
C ASP A 244 0.80 13.39 -18.10
N PRO A 245 0.44 13.03 -16.85
CA PRO A 245 0.03 14.02 -15.86
C PRO A 245 1.21 14.82 -15.31
N ARG A 246 2.43 14.30 -15.42
CA ARG A 246 3.60 14.82 -14.68
C ARG A 246 3.95 16.27 -15.07
N PRO A 247 3.98 16.68 -16.35
CA PRO A 247 4.30 18.06 -16.70
C PRO A 247 3.34 19.09 -16.07
N GLU A 248 2.02 18.88 -16.19
CA GLU A 248 1.03 19.80 -15.64
C GLU A 248 1.01 19.77 -14.10
N PHE A 249 1.14 18.57 -13.52
CA PHE A 249 1.30 18.38 -12.07
C PHE A 249 2.44 19.25 -11.53
N ILE A 250 3.62 19.21 -12.17
CA ILE A 250 4.80 19.96 -11.74
C ILE A 250 4.55 21.47 -11.85
N GLU A 251 4.06 21.94 -13.00
CA GLU A 251 3.82 23.35 -13.24
C GLU A 251 2.81 23.92 -12.24
N ARG A 252 1.74 23.16 -11.96
CA ARG A 252 0.72 23.58 -11.02
C ARG A 252 1.22 23.56 -9.57
N LEU A 253 1.95 22.51 -9.18
CA LEU A 253 2.56 22.41 -7.85
C LEU A 253 3.52 23.59 -7.60
N LEU A 254 4.41 23.88 -8.55
CA LEU A 254 5.39 24.96 -8.40
C LEU A 254 4.72 26.34 -8.29
N LYS A 255 3.64 26.56 -9.07
CA LYS A 255 2.84 27.79 -9.03
C LYS A 255 2.12 27.96 -7.69
N ASP A 256 1.47 26.91 -7.20
CA ASP A 256 0.62 26.98 -6.01
C ASP A 256 1.45 26.98 -4.71
N THR A 257 2.72 26.54 -4.78
CA THR A 257 3.68 26.52 -3.64
C THR A 257 4.79 27.58 -3.75
N LYS A 258 4.56 28.64 -4.52
CA LYS A 258 5.56 29.68 -4.82
C LYS A 258 5.97 30.53 -3.62
N GLU A 259 5.05 30.78 -2.69
CA GLU A 259 5.33 31.62 -1.51
C GLU A 259 6.15 30.79 -0.50
N PRO A 260 7.04 31.43 0.28
CA PRO A 260 7.76 30.73 1.35
C PRO A 260 6.76 30.14 2.36
N GLY A 261 7.18 29.13 3.11
CA GLY A 261 6.35 28.48 4.12
C GLY A 261 6.69 27.00 4.30
N ASP A 262 6.46 26.47 5.50
CA ASP A 262 6.64 25.05 5.75
C ASP A 262 5.57 24.23 5.02
N MET A 263 5.96 23.06 4.52
CA MET A 263 5.08 22.13 3.82
C MET A 263 4.83 20.93 4.70
N LEU A 264 3.70 20.93 5.41
CA LEU A 264 3.25 19.82 6.22
C LEU A 264 2.65 18.73 5.33
N VAL A 265 3.14 17.52 5.53
CA VAL A 265 2.64 16.29 4.90
C VAL A 265 2.48 15.23 5.98
N TYR A 266 1.74 14.17 5.69
CA TYR A 266 1.57 13.04 6.60
C TYR A 266 2.24 11.81 6.01
N ASN A 267 3.45 11.46 6.50
CA ASN A 267 4.40 10.52 5.89
C ASN A 267 5.29 11.12 4.78
N LYS A 268 6.16 12.07 5.15
CA LYS A 268 7.03 12.81 4.20
C LYS A 268 7.89 11.95 3.29
N SER A 269 8.15 10.70 3.68
CA SER A 269 8.96 9.79 2.88
C SER A 269 8.35 9.55 1.50
N PHE A 270 7.01 9.54 1.42
CA PHE A 270 6.29 9.34 0.17
C PHE A 270 6.44 10.54 -0.77
N GLU A 271 6.04 11.73 -0.34
CA GLU A 271 6.06 12.94 -1.19
C GLU A 271 7.50 13.29 -1.59
N ILE A 272 8.47 13.17 -0.68
CA ILE A 272 9.89 13.42 -1.01
C ILE A 272 10.37 12.43 -2.07
N THR A 273 9.96 11.16 -2.01
CA THR A 273 10.34 10.16 -3.02
C THR A 273 9.73 10.51 -4.38
N ARG A 274 8.43 10.86 -4.42
CA ARG A 274 7.75 11.29 -5.66
C ARG A 274 8.41 12.53 -6.27
N LEU A 275 8.76 13.52 -5.45
CA LEU A 275 9.47 14.72 -5.90
C LEU A 275 10.87 14.41 -6.44
N LYS A 276 11.62 13.50 -5.80
CA LYS A 276 12.93 13.06 -6.30
C LYS A 276 12.82 12.34 -7.65
N GLU A 277 11.82 11.49 -7.83
CA GLU A 277 11.54 10.83 -9.10
C GLU A 277 11.17 11.85 -10.18
N ILE A 278 10.33 12.84 -9.86
CA ILE A 278 10.05 13.97 -10.75
C ILE A 278 11.33 14.71 -11.14
N ALA A 279 12.21 15.03 -10.20
CA ALA A 279 13.45 15.75 -10.49
C ALA A 279 14.40 14.93 -11.39
N ARG A 280 14.43 13.60 -11.21
CA ARG A 280 15.16 12.68 -12.10
C ARG A 280 14.56 12.67 -13.51
N ASP A 281 13.24 12.53 -13.63
CA ASP A 281 12.55 12.37 -14.92
C ASP A 281 12.45 13.68 -15.70
N PHE A 282 12.41 14.82 -15.00
CA PHE A 282 12.32 16.15 -15.57
C PHE A 282 13.43 17.07 -15.01
N PRO A 283 14.69 16.89 -15.45
CA PRO A 283 15.85 17.59 -14.88
C PRO A 283 15.73 19.12 -14.87
N LYS A 284 14.94 19.70 -15.79
CA LYS A 284 14.69 21.14 -15.89
C LYS A 284 14.02 21.76 -14.65
N TYR A 285 13.33 20.96 -13.83
CA TYR A 285 12.67 21.42 -12.60
C TYR A 285 13.43 21.05 -11.31
N THR A 286 14.61 20.43 -11.42
CA THR A 286 15.36 19.89 -10.27
C THR A 286 15.59 20.92 -9.17
N LYS A 287 15.94 22.15 -9.54
CA LYS A 287 16.28 23.20 -8.57
C LYS A 287 15.06 23.59 -7.74
N GLU A 288 13.94 23.85 -8.40
CA GLU A 288 12.67 24.26 -7.79
C GLU A 288 12.09 23.13 -6.95
N ILE A 289 12.16 21.89 -7.43
CA ILE A 289 11.69 20.71 -6.69
C ILE A 289 12.52 20.47 -5.43
N ASN A 290 13.85 20.54 -5.52
CA ASN A 290 14.72 20.40 -4.36
C ASN A 290 14.47 21.50 -3.31
N GLU A 291 14.12 22.71 -3.74
CA GLU A 291 13.70 23.77 -2.82
C GLU A 291 12.45 23.39 -2.03
N ARG A 292 11.41 22.82 -2.69
CA ARG A 292 10.20 22.35 -1.98
C ARG A 292 10.52 21.22 -1.01
N ILE A 293 11.36 20.26 -1.41
CA ILE A 293 11.78 19.14 -0.55
C ILE A 293 12.37 19.64 0.78
N LEU A 294 13.15 20.72 0.76
CA LEU A 294 13.77 21.28 1.97
C LEU A 294 12.77 21.90 2.95
N ARG A 295 11.56 22.26 2.48
CA ARG A 295 10.48 22.84 3.30
C ARG A 295 9.55 21.78 3.89
N ILE A 296 9.67 20.51 3.48
CA ILE A 296 8.76 19.45 3.91
C ILE A 296 9.02 19.03 5.37
N LYS A 297 7.93 19.01 6.16
CA LYS A 297 7.90 18.54 7.55
C LYS A 297 6.79 17.50 7.72
N ASP A 298 7.03 16.54 8.61
CA ASP A 298 6.15 15.38 8.76
C ASP A 298 5.28 15.51 10.01
N LEU A 299 3.98 15.68 9.81
CA LEU A 299 2.99 15.78 10.87
C LEU A 299 2.68 14.43 11.53
N MET A 300 3.15 13.32 10.94
CA MET A 300 3.00 11.98 11.50
C MET A 300 3.88 11.74 12.73
N ILE A 301 4.94 12.54 12.94
CA ILE A 301 5.99 12.30 13.96
C ILE A 301 5.42 12.16 15.38
N PRO A 302 4.53 13.04 15.88
CA PRO A 302 3.99 12.92 17.24
C PRO A 302 3.30 11.58 17.51
N PHE A 303 2.65 11.01 16.51
CA PHE A 303 1.93 9.75 16.60
C PHE A 303 2.84 8.55 16.38
N GLN A 304 3.73 8.62 15.39
CA GLN A 304 4.74 7.59 15.14
C GLN A 304 5.65 7.36 16.35
N ARG A 305 6.00 8.43 17.07
CA ARG A 305 6.79 8.39 18.31
C ARG A 305 5.95 8.15 19.56
N LYS A 306 4.64 8.05 19.44
CA LYS A 306 3.68 7.87 20.52
C LYS A 306 3.79 8.96 21.61
N TRP A 307 4.12 10.19 21.21
CA TRP A 307 4.01 11.35 22.09
C TRP A 307 2.56 11.74 22.32
N TYR A 308 1.68 11.47 21.35
CA TYR A 308 0.25 11.43 21.55
C TYR A 308 -0.22 10.05 21.12
N TYR A 309 -0.82 9.28 22.02
CA TYR A 309 -1.38 7.98 21.72
C TYR A 309 -2.64 7.71 22.54
N THR A 310 -3.68 7.20 21.90
CA THR A 310 -4.96 6.84 22.53
C THR A 310 -5.42 5.46 22.05
N PRO A 311 -6.23 4.70 22.82
CA PRO A 311 -6.63 3.33 22.47
C PRO A 311 -7.27 3.20 21.10
N GLU A 312 -8.05 4.20 20.68
CA GLU A 312 -8.76 4.28 19.40
C GLU A 312 -7.82 4.19 18.19
N MET A 313 -6.53 4.52 18.38
CA MET A 313 -5.52 4.39 17.32
C MET A 313 -5.11 2.94 17.05
N GLN A 314 -5.44 1.98 17.93
CA GLN A 314 -5.21 0.53 17.74
C GLN A 314 -3.77 0.15 17.34
N GLY A 315 -2.80 0.92 17.83
CA GLY A 315 -1.38 0.72 17.55
C GLY A 315 -0.93 1.23 16.17
N SER A 316 -1.87 1.74 15.36
CA SER A 316 -1.64 2.50 14.14
C SER A 316 -1.29 3.96 14.46
N TYR A 317 -0.69 4.62 13.48
CA TYR A 317 -0.43 6.06 13.47
C TYR A 317 -0.70 6.62 12.07
N SER A 318 -1.45 5.91 11.22
CA SER A 318 -1.90 6.48 9.95
C SER A 318 -2.97 7.55 10.21
N ILE A 319 -3.09 8.51 9.31
CA ILE A 319 -4.02 9.63 9.45
C ILE A 319 -5.47 9.16 9.65
N LYS A 320 -5.84 8.00 9.11
CA LYS A 320 -7.18 7.40 9.20
C LYS A 320 -7.54 6.85 10.57
N TYR A 321 -6.54 6.50 11.37
CA TYR A 321 -6.74 6.13 12.77
C TYR A 321 -6.55 7.33 13.68
N VAL A 322 -5.63 8.23 13.34
CA VAL A 322 -5.33 9.41 14.17
C VAL A 322 -6.42 10.47 14.09
N LEU A 323 -6.96 10.77 12.90
CA LEU A 323 -7.99 11.79 12.73
C LEU A 323 -9.24 11.50 13.57
N PRO A 324 -9.95 10.36 13.41
CA PRO A 324 -11.15 10.09 14.19
C PRO A 324 -10.85 9.91 15.69
N ALA A 325 -9.63 9.51 16.06
CA ALA A 325 -9.22 9.42 17.45
C ALA A 325 -9.06 10.79 18.13
N LEU A 326 -8.72 11.84 17.36
CA LEU A 326 -8.55 13.21 17.87
C LEU A 326 -9.78 14.09 17.65
N VAL A 327 -10.48 13.88 16.53
CA VAL A 327 -11.62 14.68 16.08
C VAL A 327 -12.71 13.70 15.60
N PRO A 328 -13.49 13.10 16.52
CA PRO A 328 -14.45 12.04 16.21
C PRO A 328 -15.53 12.41 15.18
N GLU A 329 -15.76 13.71 14.97
CA GLU A 329 -16.72 14.24 14.01
C GLU A 329 -16.22 14.11 12.55
N LEU A 330 -14.92 13.90 12.36
CA LEU A 330 -14.26 13.76 11.06
C LEU A 330 -13.75 12.33 10.86
N SER A 331 -14.26 11.68 9.83
CA SER A 331 -13.76 10.39 9.35
C SER A 331 -13.90 10.27 7.84
N TYR A 332 -13.25 9.25 7.29
CA TYR A 332 -13.29 8.92 5.87
C TYR A 332 -14.53 8.08 5.51
N ASP A 333 -15.37 7.71 6.47
CA ASP A 333 -16.44 6.70 6.28
C ASP A 333 -17.54 7.13 5.32
N LYS A 334 -17.73 8.45 5.17
CA LYS A 334 -18.73 9.05 4.29
C LYS A 334 -18.25 9.25 2.86
N LEU A 335 -16.97 9.00 2.58
CA LEU A 335 -16.38 9.15 1.25
C LEU A 335 -16.54 7.86 0.44
N GLU A 336 -16.77 7.99 -0.86
CA GLU A 336 -16.79 6.85 -1.78
C GLU A 336 -15.39 6.23 -1.91
N ILE A 337 -14.38 7.10 -2.05
CA ILE A 337 -12.97 6.71 -2.04
C ILE A 337 -12.44 6.91 -0.62
N LYS A 338 -11.98 5.82 -0.02
CA LYS A 338 -11.49 5.81 1.38
C LYS A 338 -10.01 5.49 1.48
N GLU A 339 -9.40 4.96 0.43
CA GLU A 339 -8.03 4.43 0.43
C GLU A 339 -7.26 4.85 -0.81
N GLY A 340 -5.98 5.22 -0.66
CA GLY A 340 -5.13 5.67 -1.77
C GLY A 340 -5.01 4.63 -2.89
N GLY A 341 -4.95 3.34 -2.56
CA GLY A 341 -5.00 2.27 -3.58
C GLY A 341 -6.29 2.28 -4.40
N SER A 342 -7.43 2.61 -3.78
CA SER A 342 -8.71 2.77 -4.49
C SER A 342 -8.70 4.05 -5.35
N ALA A 343 -8.07 5.12 -4.89
CA ALA A 343 -7.87 6.34 -5.67
C ALA A 343 -7.02 6.07 -6.92
N SER A 344 -5.89 5.36 -6.77
CA SER A 344 -5.02 4.94 -7.88
C SER A 344 -5.79 4.14 -8.94
N MET A 345 -6.54 3.11 -8.51
CA MET A 345 -7.32 2.27 -9.43
C MET A 345 -8.46 3.04 -10.09
N SER A 346 -9.11 3.93 -9.35
CA SER A 346 -10.19 4.77 -9.89
C SER A 346 -9.68 5.69 -10.99
N PHE A 347 -8.53 6.33 -10.78
CA PHE A 347 -7.89 7.18 -11.80
C PHE A 347 -7.41 6.36 -13.01
N GLU A 348 -6.78 5.21 -12.79
CA GLU A 348 -6.34 4.33 -13.89
C GLU A 348 -7.53 3.85 -14.73
N GLY A 349 -8.66 3.53 -14.09
CA GLY A 349 -9.90 3.15 -14.77
C GLY A 349 -10.44 4.22 -15.74
N LEU A 350 -10.23 5.51 -15.44
CA LEU A 350 -10.64 6.62 -16.29
C LEU A 350 -9.99 6.61 -17.68
N PHE A 351 -8.85 5.92 -17.87
CA PHE A 351 -8.23 5.79 -19.20
C PHE A 351 -9.09 4.97 -20.18
N SER A 352 -10.00 4.15 -19.68
CA SER A 352 -10.86 3.26 -20.47
C SER A 352 -12.35 3.54 -20.33
N GLU A 353 -12.75 4.42 -19.40
CA GLU A 353 -14.14 4.77 -19.18
C GLU A 353 -14.67 5.69 -20.29
N THR A 354 -15.85 5.37 -20.80
CA THR A 354 -16.50 6.10 -21.90
C THR A 354 -17.78 6.80 -21.45
N ASP A 355 -18.34 6.42 -20.30
CA ASP A 355 -19.49 7.07 -19.68
C ASP A 355 -19.06 8.37 -18.97
N LEU A 356 -19.41 9.50 -19.57
CA LEU A 356 -19.07 10.83 -19.07
C LEU A 356 -19.64 11.11 -17.66
N PHE A 357 -20.76 10.51 -17.28
CA PHE A 357 -21.31 10.69 -15.93
C PHE A 357 -20.44 10.00 -14.89
N LYS A 358 -19.99 8.77 -15.17
CA LYS A 358 -19.06 8.04 -14.29
C LYS A 358 -17.69 8.71 -14.20
N VAL A 359 -17.19 9.26 -15.31
CA VAL A 359 -15.95 10.06 -15.30
C VAL A 359 -16.09 11.25 -14.34
N GLN A 360 -17.18 12.02 -14.46
CA GLN A 360 -17.40 13.18 -13.59
C GLN A 360 -17.56 12.80 -12.12
N GLU A 361 -18.32 11.74 -11.84
CA GLU A 361 -18.52 11.23 -10.48
C GLU A 361 -17.20 10.76 -9.85
N THR A 362 -16.43 9.95 -10.57
CA THR A 362 -15.12 9.46 -10.10
C THR A 362 -14.16 10.61 -9.82
N ARG A 363 -14.08 11.60 -10.73
CA ARG A 363 -13.26 12.80 -10.53
C ARG A 363 -13.68 13.58 -9.29
N LYS A 364 -14.99 13.77 -9.07
CA LYS A 364 -15.51 14.42 -7.87
C LYS A 364 -15.08 13.65 -6.60
N ASN A 365 -15.23 12.33 -6.58
CA ASN A 365 -14.87 11.51 -5.43
C ASN A 365 -13.37 11.54 -5.14
N LEU A 366 -12.52 11.56 -6.19
CA LEU A 366 -11.07 11.74 -6.06
C LEU A 366 -10.72 13.08 -5.42
N LEU A 367 -11.36 14.18 -5.86
CA LEU A 367 -11.13 15.52 -5.30
C LEU A 367 -11.57 15.60 -3.84
N GLU A 368 -12.75 15.06 -3.49
CA GLU A 368 -13.26 15.05 -2.11
C GLU A 368 -12.34 14.26 -1.17
N TYR A 369 -11.85 13.10 -1.60
CA TYR A 369 -10.91 12.28 -0.82
C TYR A 369 -9.59 13.00 -0.56
N CYS A 370 -8.90 13.46 -1.60
CA CYS A 370 -7.60 14.12 -1.44
C CYS A 370 -7.71 15.45 -0.66
N LYS A 371 -8.85 16.15 -0.79
CA LYS A 371 -9.14 17.33 0.05
C LYS A 371 -9.30 16.96 1.53
N MET A 372 -9.92 15.82 1.84
CA MET A 372 -10.04 15.35 3.23
C MET A 372 -8.66 15.09 3.85
N ASP A 373 -7.70 14.54 3.09
CA ASP A 373 -6.36 14.25 3.61
C ASP A 373 -5.63 15.51 4.10
N THR A 374 -5.68 16.60 3.33
CA THR A 374 -5.06 17.87 3.76
C THR A 374 -5.87 18.59 4.84
N LEU A 375 -7.20 18.50 4.82
CA LEU A 375 -8.04 19.04 5.91
C LEU A 375 -7.78 18.30 7.23
N ALA A 376 -7.61 16.98 7.18
CA ALA A 376 -7.26 16.17 8.33
C ALA A 376 -5.95 16.64 8.98
N MET A 377 -4.94 17.00 8.17
CA MET A 377 -3.69 17.57 8.70
C MET A 377 -3.90 18.92 9.40
N VAL A 378 -4.79 19.77 8.89
CA VAL A 378 -5.15 21.05 9.54
C VAL A 378 -5.73 20.79 10.92
N GLU A 379 -6.72 19.89 11.03
CA GLU A 379 -7.40 19.61 12.29
C GLU A 379 -6.51 18.87 13.31
N ILE A 380 -5.66 17.98 12.83
CA ILE A 380 -4.63 17.34 13.66
C ILE A 380 -3.68 18.40 14.22
N LEU A 381 -3.20 19.34 13.39
CA LEU A 381 -2.32 20.40 13.86
C LEU A 381 -3.04 21.32 14.86
N ASN A 382 -4.30 21.68 14.61
CA ASN A 382 -5.12 22.49 15.53
C ASN A 382 -5.22 21.82 16.91
N THR A 383 -5.47 20.51 16.93
CA THR A 383 -5.54 19.71 18.17
C THR A 383 -4.20 19.73 18.91
N LEU A 384 -3.09 19.51 18.21
CA LEU A 384 -1.76 19.56 18.83
C LEU A 384 -1.43 20.97 19.34
N GLN A 385 -1.89 22.02 18.67
CA GLN A 385 -1.67 23.41 19.09
C GLN A 385 -2.47 23.82 20.34
N MET A 386 -3.29 22.93 20.93
CA MET A 386 -3.87 23.17 22.26
C MET A 386 -2.83 23.04 23.39
N PHE A 387 -1.66 22.46 23.10
CA PHE A 387 -0.58 22.32 24.07
C PHE A 387 0.37 23.52 24.11
N ILE A 388 0.23 24.54 23.26
CA ILE A 388 1.11 25.73 23.25
C ILE A 388 0.51 26.94 23.95
#